data_AF-S8DF40-F1
#
_entry.id   AF-S8DF40-F1
#
_cell.length_a   1.000
_cell.length_b   1.000
_cell.length_c   1.000
_cell.angle_alpha   90.00
_cell.angle_beta   90.00
_cell.angle_gamma   90.00
#
_symmetry.space_group_name_H-M   'P 1'
#
loop_
_entity.id
_entity.type
_entity.pdbx_description
1 polymer ?
#
loop_
_entity_poly.entity_id
_entity_poly.type
_entity_poly.pdbx_seq_one_letter_code
_entity_poly.pdbx_strand_id
1 'polypeptide(L)' 'MPRVSTTGNGPNGKTIRGFLYKYSIEEVSIICLCHGRSFSPASFVEHAGGVDIDNPLRHITV' A
#
# COMPACT_ATOMS: atom_id res chain seq x y z
N MET A 1 -13.00 8.14 1.76
CA MET A 1 -11.76 7.47 1.33
C MET A 1 -11.01 7.04 2.58
N PRO A 2 -11.01 5.74 2.95
CA PRO A 2 -10.35 5.26 4.16
C PRO A 2 -8.85 5.57 4.12
N ARG A 3 -8.28 5.97 5.27
CA ARG A 3 -6.82 6.04 5.42
C ARG A 3 -6.30 4.61 5.50
N VAL A 4 -5.11 4.36 4.98
CA VAL A 4 -4.43 3.08 5.11
C VAL A 4 -2.96 3.29 5.44
N SER A 5 -2.32 2.27 5.97
CA SER A 5 -0.88 2.22 6.18
C SER A 5 -0.31 0.82 5.95
N THR A 6 0.96 0.75 5.62
CA THR A 6 1.73 -0.49 5.57
C THR A 6 3.14 -0.22 6.06
N THR A 7 3.80 -1.24 6.59
CA THR A 7 5.19 -1.18 7.04
C THR A 7 5.96 -2.29 6.32
N GLY A 8 6.98 -1.91 5.55
CA GLY A 8 7.83 -2.89 4.88
C GLY A 8 8.56 -3.79 5.87
N ASN A 9 8.61 -5.08 5.57
CA ASN A 9 9.32 -6.11 6.33
C ASN A 9 10.78 -6.34 5.85
N GLY A 10 11.23 -5.67 4.79
CA GLY A 10 12.59 -5.76 4.29
C GLY A 10 13.61 -4.94 5.10
N PRO A 11 14.92 -5.08 4.81
CA PRO A 11 16.00 -4.42 5.56
C PRO A 11 15.96 -2.89 5.53
N ASN A 12 15.28 -2.30 4.55
CA ASN A 12 15.03 -0.85 4.43
C ASN A 12 13.54 -0.51 4.55
N GLY A 13 12.77 -1.37 5.23
CA GLY A 13 11.35 -1.22 5.44
C GLY A 13 11.02 0.07 6.20
N LYS A 14 9.97 0.75 5.77
CA LYS A 14 9.45 1.95 6.42
C LYS A 14 7.92 1.91 6.46
N THR A 15 7.35 2.62 7.42
CA THR A 15 5.90 2.83 7.44
C THR A 15 5.55 3.95 6.47
N ILE A 16 4.64 3.66 5.55
CA ILE A 16 4.03 4.67 4.67
C ILE A 16 2.51 4.69 4.86
N ARG A 17 1.90 5.81 4.46
CA ARG A 17 0.46 6.03 4.58
C ARG A 17 -0.14 6.34 3.22
N GLY A 18 -1.40 6.01 3.06
CA GLY A 18 -2.16 6.25 1.84
C GLY A 18 -3.64 6.43 2.11
N PHE A 19 -4.38 6.62 1.04
CA PHE A 19 -5.84 6.53 1.05
C PHE A 19 -6.28 5.43 0.09
N LEU A 20 -7.15 4.55 0.57
CA LEU A 20 -7.77 3.53 -0.27
C LEU A 20 -8.76 4.20 -1.23
N TYR A 21 -8.50 4.04 -2.52
CA TYR A 21 -9.34 4.49 -3.61
C TYR A 21 -9.85 3.27 -4.38
N LYS A 22 -11.14 3.24 -4.72
CA LYS A 22 -11.74 2.14 -5.46
C LYS A 22 -12.01 2.60 -6.88
N TYR A 23 -11.42 1.93 -7.87
CA TYR A 23 -11.59 2.27 -9.29
C TYR A 23 -12.75 1.49 -9.91
N SER A 24 -12.88 0.20 -9.57
CA SER A 24 -13.99 -0.67 -9.98
C SER A 24 -14.39 -1.60 -8.85
N ILE A 25 -15.37 -2.50 -9.07
CA ILE A 25 -15.75 -3.51 -8.06
C ILE A 25 -14.56 -4.40 -7.68
N GLU A 26 -13.68 -4.68 -8.64
CA GLU A 26 -12.56 -5.62 -8.53
C GLU A 26 -11.20 -4.95 -8.36
N GLU A 27 -11.07 -3.67 -8.75
CA GLU A 27 -9.80 -2.94 -8.71
C GLU A 27 -9.79 -1.86 -7.63
N VAL A 28 -8.85 -2.02 -6.70
CA VAL A 28 -8.51 -1.02 -5.69
C VAL A 28 -7.13 -0.43 -5.97
N SER A 29 -7.01 0.87 -5.75
CA SER A 29 -5.75 1.59 -5.77
C SER A 29 -5.53 2.34 -4.45
N ILE A 30 -4.30 2.73 -4.18
CA ILE A 30 -3.91 3.45 -2.98
C ILE A 30 -3.17 4.70 -3.42
N ILE A 31 -3.69 5.85 -3.06
CA ILE A 31 -2.97 7.11 -3.23
C ILE A 31 -1.99 7.25 -2.08
N CYS A 32 -0.69 7.16 -2.37
CA CYS A 32 0.37 7.30 -1.37
C CYS A 32 0.54 8.75 -0.94
N LEU A 33 0.66 9.00 0.37
CA LEU A 33 0.86 10.34 0.92
C LEU A 33 2.29 10.84 0.84
N CYS A 34 3.24 10.01 0.42
CA CYS A 34 4.64 10.43 0.27
C CYS A 34 4.82 11.42 -0.89
N HIS A 35 4.16 11.19 -2.02
CA HIS A 35 4.31 12.00 -3.25
C HIS A 35 3.03 12.01 -4.13
N GLY A 36 1.89 11.58 -3.59
CA GLY A 36 0.58 11.69 -4.25
C GLY A 36 0.33 10.70 -5.39
N ARG A 37 1.18 9.70 -5.57
CA ARG A 37 1.05 8.70 -6.66
C ARG A 37 0.09 7.58 -6.31
N SER A 38 -0.59 7.06 -7.33
CA SER A 38 -1.44 5.88 -7.21
C SER A 38 -0.61 4.60 -7.29
N PHE A 39 -0.92 3.64 -6.42
CA PHE A 39 -0.30 2.32 -6.36
C PHE A 39 -1.37 1.24 -6.35
N SER A 40 -1.07 0.07 -6.91
CA SER A 40 -1.78 -1.16 -6.56
C SER A 40 -1.43 -1.56 -5.11
N PRO A 41 -2.22 -2.42 -4.45
CA PRO A 41 -1.87 -2.93 -3.11
C PRO A 41 -0.46 -3.51 -3.03
N ALA A 42 -0.06 -4.32 -4.01
CA ALA A 42 1.28 -4.92 -4.06
C ALA A 42 2.39 -3.85 -4.16
N SER A 43 2.28 -2.95 -5.13
CA SER A 43 3.28 -1.89 -5.33
C SER A 43 3.31 -0.87 -4.18
N PHE A 44 2.22 -0.70 -3.43
CA PHE A 44 2.21 0.09 -2.20
C PHE A 44 3.05 -0.59 -1.10
N VAL A 45 2.94 -1.91 -0.93
CA VAL A 45 3.77 -2.68 0.01
C VAL A 45 5.24 -2.69 -0.41
N GLU A 46 5.54 -2.88 -1.71
CA GLU A 46 6.90 -2.74 -2.24
C GLU A 46 7.48 -1.33 -1.99
N HIS A 47 6.65 -0.30 -2.16
CA HIS A 47 7.08 1.08 -1.93
C HIS A 47 7.47 1.35 -0.46
N ALA A 48 6.89 0.59 0.46
CA ALA A 48 7.24 0.59 1.87
C ALA A 48 8.52 -0.20 2.17
N GLY A 49 9.13 -0.85 1.17
CA GLY A 49 10.26 -1.76 1.32
C GLY A 49 9.83 -3.18 1.73
N GLY A 50 8.60 -3.58 1.41
CA GLY A 50 8.13 -4.95 1.63
C GLY A 50 8.76 -5.95 0.66
N VAL A 51 8.96 -7.18 1.12
CA VAL A 51 9.43 -8.36 0.37
C VAL A 51 8.48 -9.52 0.63
N ASP A 52 8.52 -10.55 -0.23
CA ASP A 52 7.66 -11.75 -0.14
C ASP A 52 6.16 -11.41 -0.03
N ILE A 53 5.67 -10.66 -1.01
CA ILE A 53 4.38 -9.94 -0.97
C ILE A 53 3.23 -10.84 -1.44
N ASP A 54 3.14 -12.03 -0.86
CA ASP A 54 1.95 -12.85 -0.99
C ASP A 54 0.79 -12.18 -0.25
N ASN A 55 -0.36 -12.08 -0.93
CA ASN A 55 -1.59 -11.49 -0.40
C ASN A 55 -1.39 -10.05 0.13
N PRO A 56 -1.08 -9.06 -0.73
CA PRO A 56 -0.67 -7.70 -0.34
C PRO A 56 -1.66 -6.99 0.61
N LEU A 57 -2.96 -7.25 0.46
CA LEU A 57 -4.00 -6.65 1.29
C LEU A 57 -3.87 -7.00 2.78
N ARG A 58 -3.27 -8.15 3.13
CA ARG A 58 -3.07 -8.55 4.54
C ARG A 58 -1.99 -7.72 5.24
N HIS A 59 -1.11 -7.08 4.47
CA HIS A 59 -0.04 -6.22 4.96
C HIS A 59 -0.47 -4.75 5.07
N ILE A 60 -1.74 -4.45 4.76
CA ILE A 60 -2.29 -3.09 4.73
C ILE A 60 -3.36 -2.97 5.81
N THR A 61 -3.17 -2.00 6.70
CA THR A 61 -4.10 -1.68 7.78
C THR A 61 -4.91 -0.44 7.41
N VAL A 62 -6.22 -0.45 7.68
CA VAL A 62 -7.14 0.69 7.52
C VAL A 62 -7.18 1.53 8.80
#